data_AF-A0A165H1U1-F1
#
_entry.id   AF-A0A165H1U1-F1
#
_cell.length_a   1.000
_cell.length_b   1.000
_cell.length_c   1.000
_cell.angle_alpha   90.00
_cell.angle_beta   90.00
_cell.angle_gamma   90.00
#
_symmetry.space_group_name_H-M   'P 1'
#
loop_
_entity.id
_entity.type
_entity.pdbx_description
1 polymer ?
#
loop_
_entity_poly.entity_id
_entity_poly.type
_entity_poly.pdbx_seq_one_letter_code
_entity_poly.pdbx_strand_id
1 'polypeptide(L)'
;MVKFNGESVLSPGFSVKGRKTSIKVSQSGLYEIILILSAGEASLWAVHVNGEKIQDSECRIRTEQQEVFRMAVLSLKAGDLVTLKNCVPEEGERGQSTAEVTATLSLKLLSPIQAGDGE
;
A
#
# COMPACT_ATOMS: atom_id res chain seq x y z
N MET A 1 4.47 -8.09 -14.87
CA MET A 1 4.56 -9.13 -13.83
C MET A 1 5.46 -8.59 -12.73
N VAL A 2 4.92 -8.24 -11.57
CA VAL A 2 5.71 -7.59 -10.49
C VAL A 2 6.46 -8.64 -9.70
N LYS A 3 7.79 -8.54 -9.63
CA LYS A 3 8.66 -9.36 -8.78
C LYS A 3 9.12 -8.52 -7.59
N PHE A 4 8.97 -9.05 -6.38
CA PHE A 4 9.44 -8.43 -5.14
C PHE A 4 10.58 -9.28 -4.59
N ASN A 5 11.80 -8.76 -4.57
CA ASN A 5 12.97 -9.40 -3.96
C ASN A 5 13.33 -8.68 -2.66
N GLY A 6 13.51 -9.41 -1.56
CA GLY A 6 14.23 -8.91 -0.39
C GLY A 6 13.74 -9.42 0.96
N GLU A 7 14.42 -10.41 1.53
CA GLU A 7 14.74 -10.62 2.96
C GLU A 7 14.48 -9.41 3.91
N SER A 8 13.72 -9.53 5.00
CA SER A 8 13.52 -8.46 5.99
C SER A 8 12.96 -9.11 7.22
N VAL A 9 13.77 -9.04 8.26
CA VAL A 9 13.60 -9.56 9.61
C VAL A 9 13.16 -8.39 10.49
N LEU A 10 12.41 -8.71 11.56
CA LEU A 10 12.14 -7.96 12.80
C LEU A 10 10.68 -7.51 13.08
N SER A 11 10.07 -8.21 14.04
CA SER A 11 8.91 -7.86 14.89
C SER A 11 7.54 -7.79 14.18
N PRO A 12 6.37 -7.79 14.89
CA PRO A 12 5.06 -8.09 14.32
C PRO A 12 4.48 -6.91 13.51
N GLY A 13 5.26 -6.37 12.58
CA GLY A 13 4.80 -5.66 11.40
C GLY A 13 4.89 -6.63 10.23
N PHE A 14 3.76 -6.91 9.59
CA PHE A 14 3.72 -7.88 8.50
C PHE A 14 4.40 -7.29 7.24
N SER A 15 5.54 -7.85 6.83
CA SER A 15 6.20 -7.54 5.55
C SER A 15 5.56 -8.37 4.44
N VAL A 16 4.82 -7.74 3.53
CA VAL A 16 4.24 -8.46 2.38
C VAL A 16 5.32 -8.67 1.33
N LYS A 17 5.83 -9.90 1.26
CA LYS A 17 6.68 -10.36 0.16
C LYS A 17 5.94 -11.35 -0.70
N GLY A 18 5.77 -10.99 -1.96
CA GLY A 18 5.38 -11.91 -3.02
C GLY A 18 3.90 -12.28 -3.04
N ARG A 19 3.31 -12.19 -4.23
CA ARG A 19 2.00 -12.73 -4.66
C ARG A 19 0.71 -12.20 -4.01
N LYS A 20 0.73 -11.58 -2.82
CA LYS A 20 -0.47 -10.95 -2.26
C LYS A 20 -0.41 -9.44 -2.47
N THR A 21 -1.15 -8.92 -3.46
CA THR A 21 -1.35 -7.48 -3.68
C THR A 21 -2.36 -6.87 -2.69
N SER A 22 -2.84 -7.67 -1.74
CA SER A 22 -3.90 -7.35 -0.81
C SER A 22 -3.62 -7.87 0.60
N ILE A 23 -3.86 -7.03 1.60
CA ILE A 23 -3.75 -7.32 3.02
C ILE A 23 -5.16 -7.28 3.60
N LYS A 24 -5.62 -8.41 4.16
CA LYS A 24 -6.87 -8.44 4.89
C LYS A 24 -6.61 -8.07 6.34
N VAL A 25 -7.29 -7.04 6.82
CA VAL A 25 -7.21 -6.56 8.20
C VAL A 25 -7.90 -7.56 9.12
N SER A 26 -7.20 -8.03 10.15
CA SER A 26 -7.72 -9.01 11.11
C SER A 26 -8.41 -8.39 12.32
N GLN A 27 -8.11 -7.13 12.64
CA GLN A 27 -8.60 -6.45 13.84
C GLN A 27 -8.96 -5.00 13.51
N SER A 28 -10.05 -4.49 14.08
CA SER A 28 -10.41 -3.08 13.94
C SER A 28 -9.49 -2.20 14.77
N GLY A 29 -9.05 -1.07 14.23
CA GLY A 29 -8.18 -0.15 14.95
C GLY A 29 -7.62 0.98 14.10
N LEU A 30 -6.77 1.79 14.74
CA LEU A 30 -5.93 2.78 14.08
C LEU A 30 -4.64 2.10 13.62
N TYR A 31 -4.35 2.21 12.33
CA TYR A 31 -3.18 1.62 11.69
C TYR A 31 -2.26 2.69 11.13
N GLU A 32 -0.97 2.55 11.40
CA GLU A 32 0.08 3.21 10.65
C GLU A 32 0.35 2.42 9.37
N ILE A 33 0.41 3.14 8.26
CA ILE A 33 0.77 2.65 6.96
C ILE A 33 2.09 3.27 6.59
N ILE A 34 3.08 2.45 6.26
CA ILE A 34 4.34 2.89 5.66
C ILE A 34 4.44 2.28 4.27
N LEU A 35 4.65 3.15 3.28
CA LEU A 35 4.79 2.78 1.88
C LEU A 35 6.14 3.29 1.37
N ILE A 36 6.96 2.36 0.87
CA ILE A 36 8.22 2.66 0.19
C ILE A 36 8.09 2.08 -1.21
N LEU A 37 8.31 2.91 -2.23
CA LEU A 37 8.33 2.48 -3.62
C LEU A 37 9.64 2.86 -4.27
N SER A 38 10.12 2.00 -5.16
CA SER A 38 11.23 2.26 -6.06
C SER A 38 10.85 1.81 -7.47
N ALA A 39 11.05 2.67 -8.47
CA ALA A 39 10.79 2.36 -9.87
C ALA A 39 11.77 3.09 -10.79
N GLY A 40 12.12 2.45 -11.91
CA GLY A 40 12.94 3.06 -12.96
C GLY A 40 12.17 4.00 -13.91
N GLU A 41 10.85 4.09 -13.77
CA GLU A 41 9.96 4.85 -14.65
C GLU A 41 8.95 5.67 -13.84
N ALA A 42 8.48 6.77 -14.43
CA ALA A 42 7.45 7.60 -13.83
C ALA A 42 6.16 6.80 -13.62
N SER A 43 5.61 6.85 -12.41
CA SER A 43 4.39 6.11 -12.08
C SER A 43 3.64 6.76 -10.92
N LEU A 44 2.36 6.44 -10.81
CA LEU A 44 1.49 6.92 -9.74
C LEU A 44 0.94 5.72 -8.99
N TRP A 45 1.03 5.72 -7.67
CA TRP A 45 0.58 4.61 -6.84
C TRP A 45 -0.19 5.13 -5.63
N ALA A 46 -1.16 4.35 -5.16
CA ALA A 46 -1.86 4.66 -3.93
C ALA A 46 -2.37 3.38 -3.25
N VAL A 47 -2.51 3.45 -1.94
CA VAL A 47 -3.22 2.46 -1.15
C VAL A 47 -4.73 2.62 -1.40
N HIS A 48 -5.41 1.49 -1.52
CA HIS A 48 -6.85 1.41 -1.58
C HIS A 48 -7.37 0.52 -0.46
N VAL A 49 -8.45 0.93 0.19
CA VAL A 49 -9.17 0.13 1.20
C VAL A 49 -10.51 -0.25 0.61
N ASN A 50 -10.80 -1.55 0.53
CA ASN A 50 -12.03 -2.09 -0.09
C ASN A 50 -12.30 -1.56 -1.51
N GLY A 51 -11.23 -1.20 -2.24
CA GLY A 51 -11.31 -0.65 -3.59
C GLY A 51 -11.37 0.88 -3.67
N GLU A 52 -11.53 1.59 -2.55
CA GLU A 52 -11.52 3.06 -2.50
C GLU A 52 -10.11 3.60 -2.32
N LYS A 53 -9.72 4.59 -3.14
CA LYS A 53 -8.39 5.20 -3.10
C LYS A 53 -8.22 6.07 -1.86
N ILE A 54 -7.17 5.82 -1.09
CA ILE A 54 -6.75 6.68 0.01
C ILE A 54 -5.86 7.79 -0.53
N GLN A 55 -6.41 9.01 -0.64
CA GLN A 55 -5.72 10.15 -1.26
C GLN A 55 -4.38 10.46 -0.57
N ASP A 56 -4.34 10.41 0.77
CA ASP A 56 -3.14 10.73 1.56
C ASP A 56 -2.00 9.71 1.38
N SER A 57 -2.28 8.56 0.77
CA SER A 57 -1.28 7.54 0.45
C SER A 57 -0.68 7.70 -0.95
N GLU A 58 -1.11 8.72 -1.72
CA GLU A 58 -0.68 8.88 -3.10
C GLU A 58 0.83 9.17 -3.21
N CYS A 59 1.46 8.39 -4.07
CA CYS A 59 2.88 8.35 -4.34
C CYS A 59 3.11 8.57 -5.83
N ARG A 60 3.68 9.72 -6.19
CA ARG A 60 4.14 9.98 -7.56
C ARG A 60 5.65 9.76 -7.62
N ILE A 61 6.07 8.77 -8.41
CA ILE A 61 7.47 8.56 -8.79
C ILE A 61 7.68 9.31 -10.10
N ARG A 62 8.76 10.09 -10.18
CA ARG A 62 9.15 10.85 -11.38
C ARG A 62 10.44 10.27 -11.94
N THR A 63 10.75 10.53 -13.20
CA THR A 63 11.95 9.98 -13.86
C THR A 63 13.25 10.36 -13.12
N GLU A 64 13.30 11.56 -12.55
CA GLU A 64 14.41 12.09 -11.76
C GLU A 64 14.43 11.62 -10.29
N GLN A 65 13.34 11.02 -9.81
CA GLN A 65 13.18 10.56 -8.44
C GLN A 65 12.66 9.13 -8.45
N GLN A 66 13.59 8.19 -8.36
CA GLN A 66 13.31 6.76 -8.48
C GLN A 66 12.73 6.13 -7.21
N GLU A 67 12.81 6.82 -6.07
CA GLU A 67 12.33 6.31 -4.78
C GLU A 67 11.38 7.30 -4.10
N VAL A 68 10.33 6.78 -3.49
CA VAL A 68 9.37 7.58 -2.72
C VAL A 68 8.98 6.86 -1.43
N PHE A 69 8.80 7.67 -0.40
CA PHE A 69 8.34 7.25 0.91
C PHE A 69 7.04 7.98 1.27
N ARG A 70 6.07 7.26 1.81
CA ARG A 70 4.85 7.82 2.40
C ARG A 70 4.50 7.11 3.69
N MET A 71 3.88 7.88 4.57
CA MET A 71 3.28 7.39 5.80
C MET A 71 1.88 7.98 5.93
N ALA A 72 0.91 7.16 6.36
CA ALA A 72 -0.45 7.59 6.64
C ALA A 72 -0.98 6.85 7.87
N VAL A 73 -1.95 7.45 8.57
CA VAL A 73 -2.66 6.79 9.66
C VAL A 73 -4.11 6.62 9.23
N LEU A 74 -4.61 5.38 9.22
CA LEU A 74 -5.98 5.04 8.82
C LEU A 74 -6.70 4.29 9.93
N SER A 75 -7.99 4.60 10.10
CA SER A 75 -8.90 3.74 10.83
C SER A 75 -9.36 2.60 9.92
N LEU A 76 -9.02 1.37 10.27
CA LEU A 76 -9.40 0.17 9.52
C LEU A 76 -10.31 -0.72 10.36
N LYS A 77 -11.21 -1.43 9.70
CA LYS A 77 -12.10 -2.42 10.31
C LYS A 77 -11.61 -3.84 10.02
N ALA A 78 -11.87 -4.75 10.95
CA ALA A 78 -11.68 -6.18 10.69
C ALA A 78 -12.45 -6.59 9.43
N GLY A 79 -11.77 -7.24 8.50
CA GLY A 79 -12.31 -7.62 7.20
C GLY A 79 -11.91 -6.70 6.05
N ASP A 80 -11.46 -5.48 6.32
CA ASP A 80 -11.02 -4.54 5.28
C ASP A 80 -9.89 -5.13 4.44
N LEU A 81 -9.94 -4.85 3.14
CA LEU A 81 -8.93 -5.28 2.18
C LEU A 81 -8.10 -4.09 1.72
N VAL A 82 -6.84 -4.04 2.17
CA VAL A 82 -5.88 -3.00 1.82
C VAL A 82 -5.04 -3.46 0.64
N THR A 83 -5.04 -2.69 -0.45
CA THR A 83 -4.31 -3.02 -1.69
C THR A 83 -3.45 -1.86 -2.15
N LEU A 84 -2.32 -2.14 -2.77
CA LEU A 84 -1.51 -1.14 -3.44
C LEU A 84 -1.78 -1.21 -4.94
N LYS A 85 -2.16 -0.10 -5.56
CA LYS A 85 -2.48 -0.06 -6.99
C LYS A 85 -1.76 1.08 -7.70
N ASN A 86 -1.40 0.82 -8.96
CA ASN A 86 -0.98 1.86 -9.88
C ASN A 86 -2.22 2.67 -10.31
N CYS A 87 -2.12 3.99 -10.23
CA CYS A 87 -3.19 4.97 -10.46
C CYS A 87 -2.95 5.83 -11.71
N VAL A 88 -2.00 5.47 -12.57
CA VAL A 88 -1.73 6.23 -13.82
C VAL A 88 -3.04 6.33 -14.63
N PRO A 89 -3.47 7.54 -15.01
CA PRO A 89 -4.66 7.72 -15.83
C PRO A 89 -4.46 7.06 -17.20
N GLU A 90 -5.50 6.40 -17.71
CA GLU A 90 -5.53 5.74 -19.04
C GLU A 90 -5.53 6.77 -20.20
N GLU A 91 -4.75 7.84 -20.13
CA GLU A 91 -4.61 8.78 -21.23
C GLU A 91 -3.59 8.25 -22.24
N GLY A 92 -4.10 7.54 -23.25
CA GLY A 92 -3.38 7.20 -24.47
C GLY A 92 -3.14 5.70 -24.59
N GLU A 93 -3.78 5.12 -25.60
CA GLU A 93 -3.66 3.73 -26.03
C GLU A 93 -2.24 3.15 -25.90
N ARG A 94 -2.03 2.32 -24.87
CA ARG A 94 -1.29 1.03 -24.86
C ARG A 94 -0.82 0.70 -23.46
N GLY A 95 -1.54 -0.25 -22.84
CA GLY A 95 -0.93 -1.20 -21.93
C GLY A 95 -0.81 -0.73 -20.49
N GLN A 96 -1.20 -1.63 -19.59
CA GLN A 96 -0.76 -1.64 -18.20
C GLN A 96 0.71 -1.20 -18.12
N SER A 97 0.99 -0.17 -17.31
CA SER A 97 2.33 0.27 -16.97
C SER A 97 3.25 -0.95 -16.76
N THR A 98 4.22 -1.15 -17.66
CA THR A 98 5.21 -2.23 -17.56
C THR A 98 6.27 -1.96 -16.51
N ALA A 99 6.28 -0.75 -15.92
CA ALA A 99 7.19 -0.33 -14.87
C ALA A 99 7.34 -1.42 -13.80
N GLU A 100 8.54 -1.98 -13.71
CA GLU A 100 8.91 -2.85 -12.60
C GLU A 100 9.08 -1.96 -11.37
N VAL A 101 8.16 -2.12 -10.41
CA VAL A 101 8.14 -1.36 -9.16
C VAL A 101 8.45 -2.30 -8.02
N THR A 102 9.48 -1.96 -7.25
CA THR A 102 9.70 -2.58 -5.94
C THR A 102 8.90 -1.79 -4.92
N ALA A 103 8.04 -2.48 -4.17
CA ALA A 103 7.20 -1.86 -3.15
C ALA A 103 7.32 -2.60 -1.83
N THR A 104 7.38 -1.84 -0.75
CA THR A 104 7.18 -2.32 0.62
C THR A 104 6.00 -1.58 1.20
N LEU A 105 4.98 -2.32 1.61
CA LEU A 105 3.83 -1.82 2.36
C LEU A 105 3.83 -2.48 3.73
N SER A 106 3.93 -1.67 4.78
CA SER A 106 3.81 -2.10 6.17
C SER A 106 2.53 -1.54 6.78
N LEU A 107 1.78 -2.39 7.47
CA LEU A 107 0.66 -2.01 8.31
C LEU A 107 0.97 -2.38 9.76
N LYS A 108 0.90 -1.38 10.64
CA LYS A 108 1.12 -1.56 12.07
C LYS A 108 -0.10 -1.07 12.83
N LEU A 109 -0.70 -1.94 13.64
CA LEU A 109 -1.76 -1.55 14.56
C LEU A 109 -1.16 -0.64 15.65
N LEU A 110 -1.61 0.61 15.70
CA LEU A 110 -1.22 1.59 16.71
C LEU A 110 -2.10 1.48 17.96
N SER A 111 -3.41 1.36 17.75
CA SER A 111 -4.38 1.26 18.83
C SER A 111 -5.59 0.45 18.38
N PRO A 112 -5.98 -0.61 19.11
CA PRO A 112 -7.20 -1.33 18.81
C PRO A 112 -8.42 -0.46 19.12
N ILE A 113 -9.41 -0.47 18.23
CA ILE A 113 -10.74 0.06 18.54
C ILE A 113 -11.55 -1.15 18.97
N GLN A 114 -11.88 -1.23 20.26
CA GLN A 114 -12.83 -2.23 20.72
C GLN A 114 -14.15 -2.00 19.97
N ALA A 115 -14.71 -3.06 19.40
CA ALA A 115 -16.12 -3.06 19.04
C ALA A 115 -16.90 -3.04 20.36
N GLY A 116 -17.01 -1.86 20.97
CA GLY A 116 -17.81 -1.62 22.16
C GLY A 116 -19.17 -1.12 21.73
N ASP A 117 -20.16 -2.00 21.83
CA ASP A 117 -21.56 -1.74 22.17
C ASP A 117 -22.16 -0.46 21.57
N GLY A 118 -22.48 -0.51 20.28
CA GLY A 118 -23.50 0.38 19.74
C GLY A 118 -24.86 -0.06 20.28
N GLU A 119 -25.49 0.83 21.04
CA GLU A 119 -26.89 0.77 21.50
C GLU A 119 -27.89 0.32 20.42
#